data_AF-E2CNT3-F1
#
_entry.id   AF-E2CNT3-F1
#
_cell.length_a   1.000
_cell.length_b   1.000
_cell.length_c   1.000
_cell.angle_alpha   90.00
_cell.angle_beta   90.00
_cell.angle_gamma   90.00
#
_symmetry.space_group_name_H-M   'P 1'
#
loop_
_entity.id
_entity.type
_entity.pdbx_description
1 polymer ?
#
loop_
_entity_poly.entity_id
_entity_poly.type
_entity_poly.pdbx_seq_one_letter_code
_entity_poly.pdbx_strand_id
1 'polypeptide(L)'
;MDFLEIDCESYATRIAYAATNELFGLLQAEEKPDVAATNFLGVFEEEELERLVQMMGAYVCNKGCDSGERLFRFINEKERMQESWQDAPAPLKLLLQTFVDVCAGIHTKLRCYQIQAEQKAQRPAAPGKVALEDTIFEPVGSLNELHPHAVEASRQSARLGKDPVSAPVAATAAPLSAGETVHSGEGNEPDTSLPSVPQTPSKRKASRKKPNKASDKVN
;
A
#
# COMPACT_ATOMS: atom_id res chain seq x y z
N MET A 1 6.46 -22.77 0.14
CA MET A 1 7.28 -21.62 0.54
C MET A 1 6.43 -20.77 1.45
N ASP A 2 6.88 -20.51 2.68
CA ASP A 2 6.17 -19.65 3.62
C ASP A 2 6.59 -18.19 3.39
N PHE A 3 5.62 -17.30 3.17
CA PHE A 3 5.90 -15.87 3.00
C PHE A 3 6.45 -15.23 4.28
N LEU A 4 6.15 -15.80 5.45
CA LEU A 4 6.60 -15.29 6.75
C LEU A 4 8.12 -15.45 6.95
N GLU A 5 8.74 -16.41 6.27
CA GLU A 5 10.18 -16.70 6.38
C GLU A 5 11.02 -15.90 5.36
N ILE A 6 10.38 -15.22 4.40
CA ILE A 6 11.06 -14.50 3.32
C ILE A 6 11.62 -13.17 3.85
N ASP A 7 12.92 -12.96 3.71
CA ASP A 7 13.48 -11.61 3.81
C ASP A 7 13.11 -10.79 2.57
N CYS A 8 12.11 -9.93 2.71
CA CYS A 8 11.59 -9.10 1.63
C CYS A 8 12.67 -8.21 1.01
N GLU A 9 13.61 -7.71 1.82
CA GLU A 9 14.66 -6.80 1.35
C GLU A 9 15.65 -7.55 0.48
N SER A 10 16.20 -8.66 0.98
CA SER A 10 17.16 -9.49 0.25
C SER A 10 16.57 -10.03 -1.07
N TYR A 11 15.32 -10.52 -1.06
CA TYR A 11 14.66 -11.02 -2.27
C TYR A 11 14.40 -9.91 -3.30
N ALA A 12 13.84 -8.77 -2.87
CA ALA A 12 13.59 -7.66 -3.77
C ALA A 12 14.87 -7.15 -4.43
N THR A 13 15.95 -7.06 -3.65
CA THR A 13 17.27 -6.65 -4.11
C THR A 13 17.83 -7.58 -5.17
N ARG A 14 17.80 -8.90 -4.93
CA ARG A 14 18.31 -9.90 -5.89
C ARG A 14 17.50 -9.92 -7.18
N ILE A 15 16.18 -9.80 -7.09
CA ILE A 15 15.29 -9.72 -8.26
C ILE A 15 15.56 -8.46 -9.07
N ALA A 16 15.71 -7.32 -8.40
CA ALA A 16 16.02 -6.05 -9.06
C ALA A 16 17.39 -6.09 -9.74
N TYR A 17 18.40 -6.66 -9.07
CA TYR A 17 19.73 -6.84 -9.66
C TYR A 17 19.70 -7.74 -10.89
N ALA A 18 19.02 -8.90 -10.82
CA ALA A 18 18.86 -9.79 -11.96
C ALA A 18 18.15 -9.10 -13.14
N ALA A 19 17.01 -8.45 -12.89
CA ALA A 19 16.28 -7.72 -13.93
C ALA A 19 17.11 -6.61 -14.58
N THR A 20 17.90 -5.90 -13.78
CA THR A 20 18.77 -4.82 -14.26
C THR A 20 19.95 -5.38 -15.07
N ASN A 21 20.55 -6.49 -14.66
CA ASN A 21 21.61 -7.15 -15.42
C ASN A 21 21.09 -7.75 -16.74
N GLU A 22 19.90 -8.32 -16.76
CA GLU A 22 19.28 -8.78 -18.00
C GLU A 22 19.06 -7.62 -18.97
N LEU A 23 18.52 -6.48 -18.47
CA LEU A 23 18.40 -5.26 -19.27
C LEU A 23 19.76 -4.77 -19.77
N PHE A 24 20.78 -4.82 -18.93
CA PHE A 24 22.14 -4.45 -19.33
C PHE A 24 22.68 -5.36 -20.44
N GLY A 25 22.45 -6.67 -20.34
CA GLY A 25 22.80 -7.64 -21.38
C GLY A 25 22.11 -7.33 -22.71
N LEU A 26 20.83 -6.94 -22.68
CA LEU A 26 20.09 -6.52 -23.88
C LEU A 26 20.69 -5.25 -24.50
N LEU A 27 21.01 -4.25 -23.68
CA LEU A 27 21.62 -2.99 -24.15
C LEU A 27 23.03 -3.20 -24.72
N GLN A 28 23.84 -4.07 -24.09
CA GLN A 28 25.17 -4.39 -24.59
C GLN A 28 25.15 -5.24 -25.87
N ALA A 29 24.21 -6.18 -26.01
CA ALA A 29 24.08 -7.00 -27.21
C ALA A 29 23.82 -6.17 -28.46
N GLU A 30 23.11 -5.04 -28.34
CA GLU A 30 22.88 -4.10 -29.43
C GLU A 30 24.14 -3.28 -29.78
N GLU A 31 24.94 -2.91 -28.79
CA GLU A 31 26.12 -2.04 -29.00
C GLU A 31 27.39 -2.81 -29.38
N LYS A 32 27.69 -3.93 -28.70
CA LYS A 32 28.94 -4.69 -28.85
C LYS A 32 28.75 -6.17 -28.48
N PRO A 33 28.47 -7.06 -29.46
CA PRO A 33 28.17 -8.47 -29.19
C PRO A 33 29.35 -9.31 -28.66
N ASP A 34 30.59 -8.80 -28.73
CA ASP A 34 31.82 -9.52 -28.36
C ASP A 34 32.46 -9.08 -27.03
N VAL A 35 31.82 -8.20 -26.26
CA VAL A 35 32.35 -7.78 -24.95
C VAL A 35 31.95 -8.82 -23.90
N ALA A 36 32.94 -9.38 -23.20
CA ALA A 36 32.73 -10.32 -22.11
C ALA A 36 31.72 -9.76 -21.09
N ALA A 37 30.82 -10.63 -20.62
CA ALA A 37 29.71 -10.28 -19.73
C ALA A 37 30.20 -9.63 -18.43
N THR A 38 30.26 -8.30 -18.42
CA THR A 38 30.40 -7.49 -17.21
C THR A 38 29.02 -7.22 -16.62
N ASN A 39 28.95 -6.93 -15.32
CA ASN A 39 27.73 -6.39 -14.72
C ASN A 39 27.62 -4.88 -14.97
N PHE A 40 26.42 -4.33 -14.81
CA PHE A 40 26.19 -2.91 -15.08
C PHE A 40 26.90 -1.94 -14.12
N LEU A 41 27.36 -2.44 -12.96
CA LEU A 41 28.09 -1.66 -11.95
C LEU A 41 29.60 -1.61 -12.22
N GLY A 42 30.10 -2.44 -13.14
CA GLY A 42 31.53 -2.50 -13.47
C GLY A 42 32.41 -3.04 -12.34
N VAL A 43 31.84 -3.73 -11.35
CA VAL A 43 32.58 -4.29 -10.19
C VAL A 43 32.97 -5.74 -10.51
N PHE A 44 34.26 -6.06 -10.53
CA PHE A 44 34.75 -7.40 -10.91
C PHE A 44 34.87 -8.37 -9.73
N GLU A 45 35.02 -7.84 -8.52
CA GLU A 45 35.09 -8.65 -7.31
C GLU A 45 33.68 -9.01 -6.81
N GLU A 46 33.39 -10.32 -6.71
CA GLU A 46 32.05 -10.81 -6.38
C GLU A 46 31.59 -10.36 -4.99
N GLU A 47 32.48 -10.36 -3.99
CA GLU A 47 32.16 -9.92 -2.63
C GLU A 47 31.81 -8.43 -2.57
N GLU A 48 32.56 -7.59 -3.30
CA GLU A 48 32.31 -6.15 -3.37
C GLU A 48 31.00 -5.84 -4.10
N LEU A 49 30.75 -6.57 -5.18
CA LEU A 49 29.53 -6.48 -5.98
C LEU A 49 28.30 -6.85 -5.14
N GLU A 50 28.35 -7.99 -4.44
CA GLU A 50 27.25 -8.40 -3.56
C GLU A 50 27.02 -7.35 -2.46
N ARG A 51 28.09 -6.85 -1.83
CA ARG A 51 27.99 -5.79 -0.81
C ARG A 51 27.34 -4.53 -1.36
N LEU A 52 27.74 -4.09 -2.55
CA LEU A 52 27.19 -2.89 -3.19
C LEU A 52 25.71 -3.08 -3.54
N VAL A 53 25.35 -4.21 -4.13
CA VAL A 53 23.97 -4.57 -4.48
C VAL A 53 23.09 -4.62 -3.23
N GLN A 54 23.55 -5.24 -2.14
CA GLN A 54 22.84 -5.26 -0.87
C GLN A 54 22.68 -3.85 -0.29
N MET A 55 23.70 -3.00 -0.34
CA MET A 55 23.60 -1.60 0.10
C MET A 55 22.59 -0.80 -0.73
N MET A 56 22.58 -0.98 -2.06
CA MET A 56 21.62 -0.34 -2.95
C MET A 56 20.19 -0.77 -2.62
N GLY A 57 19.98 -2.09 -2.46
CA GLY A 57 18.71 -2.68 -2.07
C GLY A 57 18.19 -2.15 -0.73
N ALA A 58 19.05 -2.15 0.29
CA ALA A 58 18.76 -1.59 1.60
C ALA A 58 18.40 -0.12 1.54
N TYR A 59 19.12 0.66 0.72
CA TYR A 59 18.83 2.08 0.54
C TYR A 59 17.44 2.28 -0.07
N VAL A 60 17.07 1.52 -1.11
CA VAL A 60 15.75 1.59 -1.72
C VAL A 60 14.65 1.19 -0.72
N CYS A 61 14.80 0.03 -0.09
CA CYS A 61 13.76 -0.55 0.77
C CYS A 61 13.57 0.21 2.09
N ASN A 62 14.65 0.65 2.73
CA ASN A 62 14.60 1.24 4.07
C ASN A 62 14.54 2.77 4.07
N LYS A 63 15.12 3.43 3.06
CA LYS A 63 15.10 4.90 2.96
C LYS A 63 14.03 5.42 2.01
N GLY A 64 13.38 4.55 1.25
CA GLY A 64 12.35 4.94 0.28
C GLY A 64 12.95 5.72 -0.88
N CYS A 65 13.95 5.14 -1.54
CA CYS A 65 14.50 5.71 -2.76
C CYS A 65 13.47 5.56 -3.89
N ASP A 66 13.18 6.66 -4.58
CA ASP A 66 12.12 6.80 -5.58
C ASP A 66 12.65 7.08 -6.99
N SER A 67 13.96 7.35 -7.13
CA SER A 67 14.57 7.69 -8.41
C SER A 67 15.97 7.09 -8.57
N GLY A 68 16.31 6.75 -9.81
CA GLY A 68 17.65 6.33 -10.19
C GLY A 68 18.72 7.40 -9.89
N GLU A 69 18.37 8.69 -10.00
CA GLU A 69 19.27 9.79 -9.65
C GLU A 69 19.69 9.75 -8.18
N ARG A 70 18.73 9.53 -7.29
CA ARG A 70 19.01 9.49 -5.84
C ARG A 70 19.86 8.28 -5.48
N LEU A 71 19.61 7.15 -6.14
CA LEU A 71 20.44 5.96 -6.01
C LEU A 71 21.86 6.19 -6.56
N PHE A 72 21.99 6.86 -7.70
CA PHE A 72 23.28 7.22 -8.29
C PHE A 72 24.10 8.11 -7.36
N ARG A 73 23.49 9.17 -6.79
CA ARG A 73 24.15 10.03 -5.81
C ARG A 73 24.62 9.25 -4.58
N PHE A 74 23.81 8.30 -4.10
CA PHE A 74 24.20 7.42 -2.99
C PHE A 74 25.41 6.55 -3.35
N ILE A 75 25.43 5.94 -4.53
CA ILE A 75 26.57 5.12 -4.99
C ILE A 75 27.82 5.99 -5.13
N ASN A 76 27.72 7.16 -5.77
CA ASN A 76 28.84 8.08 -5.95
C ASN A 76 29.41 8.59 -4.62
N GLU A 77 28.56 8.85 -3.62
CA GLU A 77 29.03 9.22 -2.27
C GLU A 77 29.85 8.08 -1.62
N LYS A 78 29.45 6.82 -1.85
CA LYS A 78 30.15 5.65 -1.31
C LYS A 78 31.46 5.37 -2.03
N GLU A 79 31.45 5.43 -3.35
CA GLU A 79 32.61 5.19 -4.21
C GLU A 79 33.51 6.42 -4.38
N ARG A 80 33.16 7.56 -3.76
CA ARG A 80 33.86 8.85 -3.84
C ARG A 80 34.01 9.39 -5.27
N MET A 81 33.06 9.07 -6.14
CA MET A 81 33.02 9.58 -7.50
C MET A 81 32.43 11.00 -7.52
N GLN A 82 33.02 11.90 -8.32
CA GLN A 82 32.54 13.28 -8.50
C GLN A 82 31.81 13.46 -9.83
N GLU A 83 31.07 12.44 -10.28
CA GLU A 83 30.29 12.55 -11.51
C GLU A 83 28.90 13.12 -11.21
N SER A 84 28.46 14.05 -12.06
CA SER A 84 27.11 14.60 -11.98
C SER A 84 26.11 13.64 -12.64
N TRP A 85 24.88 13.60 -12.13
CA TRP A 85 23.83 12.79 -12.76
C TRP A 85 23.58 13.18 -14.22
N GLN A 86 23.77 14.45 -14.59
CA GLN A 86 23.52 14.90 -15.96
C GLN A 86 24.53 14.31 -16.94
N ASP A 87 25.77 14.14 -16.51
CA ASP A 87 26.86 13.62 -17.34
C ASP A 87 26.83 12.08 -17.45
N ALA A 88 26.14 11.40 -16.53
CA ALA A 88 26.03 9.95 -16.54
C ALA A 88 25.41 9.42 -17.86
N PRO A 89 25.92 8.31 -18.43
CA PRO A 89 25.38 7.71 -19.65
C PRO A 89 23.89 7.37 -19.55
N ALA A 90 23.13 7.60 -20.63
CA ALA A 90 21.70 7.29 -20.67
C ALA A 90 21.38 5.81 -20.34
N PRO A 91 22.16 4.81 -20.80
CA PRO A 91 21.97 3.42 -20.40
C PRO A 91 22.07 3.23 -18.88
N LEU A 92 23.07 3.83 -18.23
CA LEU A 92 23.25 3.74 -16.77
C LEU A 92 22.07 4.36 -16.02
N LYS A 93 21.56 5.50 -16.48
CA LYS A 93 20.38 6.16 -15.92
C LYS A 93 19.16 5.24 -15.94
N LEU A 94 18.92 4.59 -17.09
CA LEU A 94 17.82 3.65 -17.26
C LEU A 94 17.97 2.42 -16.35
N LEU A 95 19.18 1.86 -16.25
CA LEU A 95 19.48 0.70 -15.42
C LEU A 95 19.23 0.99 -13.94
N LEU A 96 19.72 2.14 -13.44
CA LEU A 96 19.51 2.55 -12.05
C LEU A 96 18.04 2.85 -11.76
N GLN A 97 17.32 3.48 -12.69
CA GLN A 97 15.89 3.69 -12.55
C GLN A 97 15.13 2.35 -12.49
N THR A 98 15.47 1.42 -13.39
CA THR A 98 14.89 0.07 -13.42
C THR A 98 15.13 -0.68 -12.12
N PHE A 99 16.35 -0.62 -11.58
CA PHE A 99 16.67 -1.22 -10.29
C PHE A 99 15.77 -0.67 -9.18
N VAL A 100 15.60 0.65 -9.11
CA VAL A 100 14.75 1.30 -8.09
C VAL A 100 13.29 0.86 -8.24
N ASP A 101 12.74 0.92 -9.46
CA ASP A 101 11.33 0.62 -9.73
C ASP A 101 11.01 -0.85 -9.42
N VAL A 102 11.88 -1.77 -9.85
CA VAL A 102 11.71 -3.21 -9.58
C VAL A 102 11.89 -3.51 -8.09
N CYS A 103 12.94 -2.98 -7.47
CA CYS A 103 13.23 -3.26 -6.06
C CYS A 103 12.09 -2.76 -5.16
N ALA A 104 11.68 -1.49 -5.31
CA ALA A 104 10.59 -0.92 -4.53
C ALA A 104 9.27 -1.67 -4.79
N GLY A 105 8.95 -1.95 -6.05
CA GLY A 105 7.72 -2.65 -6.42
C GLY A 105 7.64 -4.08 -5.86
N ILE A 106 8.73 -4.84 -5.91
CA ILE A 106 8.79 -6.20 -5.37
C ILE A 106 8.77 -6.17 -3.83
N HIS A 107 9.55 -5.28 -3.21
CA HIS A 107 9.56 -5.14 -1.75
C HIS A 107 8.17 -4.83 -1.21
N THR A 108 7.45 -3.87 -1.80
CA THR A 108 6.07 -3.55 -1.41
C THR A 108 5.13 -4.74 -1.60
N LYS A 109 5.20 -5.44 -2.75
CA LYS A 109 4.37 -6.62 -3.01
C LYS A 109 4.60 -7.72 -1.97
N LEU A 110 5.87 -8.06 -1.69
CA LEU A 110 6.23 -9.08 -0.71
C LEU A 110 5.76 -8.71 0.70
N ARG A 111 5.94 -7.45 1.11
CA ARG A 111 5.45 -6.94 2.40
C ARG A 111 3.93 -7.03 2.52
N CYS A 112 3.19 -6.70 1.46
CA CYS A 112 1.74 -6.87 1.45
C CYS A 112 1.33 -8.33 1.62
N TYR A 113 2.02 -9.27 0.96
CA TYR A 113 1.75 -10.71 1.13
C TYR A 113 2.08 -11.21 2.53
N GLN A 114 3.16 -10.72 3.15
CA GLN A 114 3.49 -11.03 4.54
C GLN A 114 2.39 -10.57 5.49
N ILE A 115 1.96 -9.32 5.38
CA ILE A 115 0.87 -8.78 6.21
C ILE A 115 -0.42 -9.59 6.04
N GLN A 116 -0.76 -10.00 4.82
CA GLN A 116 -1.92 -10.86 4.57
C GLN A 116 -1.77 -12.26 5.17
N ALA A 117 -0.57 -12.84 5.13
CA ALA A 117 -0.29 -14.13 5.74
C ALA A 117 -0.38 -14.05 7.28
N GLU A 118 0.19 -13.00 7.88
CA GLU A 118 0.09 -12.72 9.32
C GLU A 118 -1.38 -12.55 9.76
N GLN A 119 -2.17 -11.78 9.01
CA GLN A 119 -3.60 -11.59 9.30
C GLN A 119 -4.39 -12.89 9.21
N LYS A 120 -4.06 -13.78 8.26
CA LYS A 120 -4.69 -15.11 8.16
C LYS A 120 -4.31 -16.00 9.32
N ALA A 121 -3.05 -15.99 9.75
CA ALA A 121 -2.57 -16.76 10.89
C ALA A 121 -3.17 -16.29 12.22
N GLN A 122 -3.41 -14.98 12.36
CA GLN A 122 -4.03 -14.37 13.54
C GLN A 122 -5.56 -14.41 13.52
N ARG A 123 -6.19 -14.78 12.40
CA ARG A 123 -7.65 -14.81 12.31
C ARG A 123 -8.16 -15.91 13.25
N PRO A 124 -8.93 -15.58 14.30
CA PRO A 124 -9.51 -16.60 15.15
C PRO A 124 -10.37 -17.53 14.29
N ALA A 125 -10.34 -18.83 14.60
CA ALA A 125 -11.23 -19.80 13.96
C ALA A 125 -12.63 -19.20 13.96
N ALA A 126 -13.27 -19.17 12.77
CA ALA A 126 -14.63 -18.64 12.65
C ALA A 126 -15.45 -19.26 13.79
N PRO A 127 -16.16 -18.46 14.61
CA PRO A 127 -16.95 -19.00 15.70
C PRO A 127 -17.78 -20.11 15.09
N GLY A 128 -17.52 -21.34 15.56
CA GLY A 128 -18.12 -22.54 14.98
C GLY A 128 -19.59 -22.26 14.83
N LYS A 129 -20.15 -22.52 13.63
CA LYS A 129 -21.56 -22.29 13.29
C LYS A 129 -22.34 -22.48 14.57
N VAL A 130 -22.86 -21.39 15.14
CA VAL A 130 -23.75 -21.49 16.29
C VAL A 130 -24.82 -22.42 15.79
N ALA A 131 -24.81 -23.65 16.31
CA ALA A 131 -25.89 -24.58 16.03
C ALA A 131 -27.08 -23.84 16.63
N LEU A 132 -27.97 -23.35 15.76
CA LEU A 132 -29.31 -22.94 16.13
C LEU A 132 -30.02 -24.22 16.60
N GLU A 133 -29.53 -24.78 17.70
CA GLU A 133 -30.26 -25.75 18.48
C GLU A 133 -31.28 -24.95 19.25
N ASP A 134 -32.48 -24.99 18.69
CA ASP A 134 -33.75 -24.96 19.38
C ASP A 134 -34.48 -23.61 19.53
N THR A 135 -35.79 -23.70 19.30
CA THR A 135 -36.89 -22.80 19.70
C THR A 135 -37.11 -21.46 18.98
N ILE A 136 -37.97 -21.45 17.94
CA ILE A 136 -39.09 -20.47 17.80
C ILE A 136 -40.11 -20.89 16.74
N PHE A 137 -39.75 -21.75 15.79
CA PHE A 137 -40.72 -22.28 14.83
C PHE A 137 -41.14 -23.68 15.23
N GLU A 138 -42.28 -23.76 15.93
CA GLU A 138 -43.06 -24.98 15.98
C GLU A 138 -43.35 -25.44 14.54
N PRO A 139 -43.31 -26.75 14.25
CA PRO A 139 -43.72 -27.26 12.95
C PRO A 139 -45.17 -26.85 12.74
N VAL A 140 -45.37 -25.98 11.75
CA VAL A 140 -46.65 -25.36 11.36
C VAL A 140 -47.78 -26.37 11.55
N GLY A 141 -48.61 -26.15 12.56
CA GLY A 141 -49.83 -26.91 12.78
C GLY A 141 -50.61 -26.96 11.47
N SER A 142 -51.05 -28.16 11.11
CA SER A 142 -51.86 -28.39 9.92
C SER A 142 -53.02 -27.38 9.88
N LEU A 143 -53.29 -26.80 8.71
CA LEU A 143 -54.35 -25.83 8.44
C LEU A 143 -55.77 -26.29 8.86
N ASN A 144 -55.91 -27.54 9.31
CA ASN A 144 -57.12 -28.12 9.86
C ASN A 144 -57.38 -27.77 11.34
N GLU A 145 -56.45 -27.11 12.03
CA GLU A 145 -56.63 -26.69 13.44
C GLU A 145 -57.12 -25.23 13.60
N LEU A 146 -57.27 -24.50 12.50
CA LEU A 146 -57.84 -23.14 12.51
C LEU A 146 -59.35 -23.18 12.74
N HIS A 147 -59.83 -22.36 13.68
CA HIS A 147 -61.26 -22.16 13.88
C HIS A 147 -61.96 -21.74 12.56
N PRO A 148 -63.22 -22.17 12.33
CA PRO A 148 -63.87 -22.07 11.03
C PRO A 148 -63.94 -20.64 10.46
N HIS A 149 -63.99 -19.61 11.32
CA HIS A 149 -64.00 -18.21 10.90
C HIS A 149 -62.67 -17.75 10.27
N ALA A 150 -61.53 -18.32 10.66
CA ALA A 150 -60.22 -17.97 10.11
C ALA A 150 -59.98 -18.58 8.72
N VAL A 151 -60.61 -19.73 8.44
CA VAL A 151 -60.61 -20.36 7.11
C VAL A 151 -61.48 -19.58 6.12
N GLU A 152 -62.59 -18.99 6.58
CA GLU A 152 -63.44 -18.14 5.74
C GLU A 152 -62.77 -16.80 5.41
N ALA A 153 -62.07 -16.20 6.37
CA ALA A 153 -61.31 -14.96 6.14
C ALA A 153 -60.20 -15.15 5.08
N SER A 154 -59.42 -16.24 5.13
CA SER A 154 -58.37 -16.47 4.13
C SER A 154 -58.91 -16.72 2.72
N ARG A 155 -60.08 -17.37 2.61
CA ARG A 155 -60.79 -17.57 1.34
C ARG A 155 -61.35 -16.27 0.78
N GLN A 156 -61.80 -15.33 1.62
CA GLN A 156 -62.23 -14.01 1.16
C GLN A 156 -61.05 -13.16 0.67
N SER A 157 -59.92 -13.19 1.38
CA SER A 157 -58.70 -12.47 0.97
C SER A 157 -58.15 -12.97 -0.37
N ALA A 158 -58.20 -14.28 -0.62
CA ALA A 158 -57.78 -14.86 -1.90
C ALA A 158 -58.71 -14.50 -3.09
N ARG A 159 -59.96 -14.12 -2.82
CA ARG A 159 -60.91 -13.65 -3.84
C ARG A 159 -60.72 -12.18 -4.18
N LEU A 160 -60.33 -11.35 -3.20
CA LEU A 160 -60.04 -9.92 -3.38
C LEU A 160 -58.78 -9.63 -4.20
N GLY A 161 -57.87 -10.60 -4.36
CA GLY A 161 -56.64 -10.46 -5.16
C GLY A 161 -56.77 -10.79 -6.65
N LYS A 162 -57.97 -11.10 -7.16
CA LYS A 162 -58.18 -11.55 -8.56
C LYS A 162 -58.89 -10.58 -9.50
N ASP A 163 -59.23 -9.37 -9.04
CA ASP A 163 -59.79 -8.33 -9.91
C ASP A 163 -58.70 -7.32 -10.32
N PRO A 164 -58.37 -7.17 -11.62
CA PRO A 164 -57.48 -6.11 -12.06
C PRO A 164 -58.26 -4.79 -12.12
N VAL A 165 -58.31 -4.08 -11.00
CA VAL A 165 -58.80 -2.69 -10.99
C VAL A 165 -57.68 -1.79 -11.50
N SER A 166 -57.91 -1.31 -12.72
CA SER A 166 -57.13 -0.31 -13.43
C SER A 166 -57.12 1.05 -12.71
N ALA A 167 -55.96 1.71 -12.70
CA ALA A 167 -55.65 3.09 -12.26
C ALA A 167 -55.70 3.35 -10.72
N PRO A 168 -54.87 4.25 -10.12
CA PRO A 168 -54.68 5.62 -10.60
C PRO A 168 -53.33 6.36 -10.29
N VAL A 169 -53.14 7.48 -11.00
CA VAL A 169 -52.74 8.83 -10.53
C VAL A 169 -51.36 9.06 -9.86
N ALA A 170 -50.74 10.12 -10.36
CA ALA A 170 -49.49 10.76 -9.97
C ALA A 170 -49.38 11.18 -8.49
N ALA A 171 -48.15 11.12 -7.96
CA ALA A 171 -47.64 12.11 -7.00
C ALA A 171 -46.09 12.04 -6.86
N THR A 172 -45.47 13.20 -7.09
CA THR A 172 -44.30 13.76 -6.39
C THR A 172 -42.95 13.07 -6.52
N ALA A 173 -42.23 13.41 -7.60
CA ALA A 173 -40.77 13.55 -7.54
C ALA A 173 -40.44 14.90 -6.90
N ALA A 174 -39.74 14.89 -5.76
CA ALA A 174 -39.13 16.08 -5.18
C ALA A 174 -37.66 16.15 -5.65
N PRO A 175 -37.25 17.15 -6.47
CA PRO A 175 -35.85 17.48 -6.65
C PRO A 175 -35.46 18.53 -5.60
N LEU A 176 -34.52 18.19 -4.70
CA LEU A 176 -33.91 19.20 -3.84
C LEU A 176 -32.98 20.08 -4.68
N SER A 177 -33.41 21.34 -4.79
CA SER A 177 -32.82 22.44 -5.54
C SER A 177 -31.44 22.81 -5.03
N ALA A 178 -30.57 23.14 -5.98
CA ALA A 178 -29.37 23.92 -5.78
C ALA A 178 -29.70 25.37 -5.37
N GLY A 179 -28.76 25.99 -4.65
CA GLY A 179 -28.46 27.42 -4.77
C GLY A 179 -28.84 28.30 -3.59
N GLU A 180 -27.84 28.72 -2.81
CA GLU A 180 -27.80 30.10 -2.30
C GLU A 180 -26.34 30.59 -2.18
N THR A 181 -25.90 31.32 -3.20
CA THR A 181 -24.94 32.43 -3.12
C THR A 181 -25.75 33.68 -2.68
N VAL A 182 -25.29 34.68 -1.92
CA VAL A 182 -24.09 35.54 -2.00
C VAL A 182 -24.08 36.42 -0.73
N HIS A 183 -22.92 36.73 -0.13
CA HIS A 183 -22.64 38.12 0.26
C HIS A 183 -21.14 38.43 0.40
N SER A 184 -20.70 39.41 -0.38
CA SER A 184 -19.39 40.07 -0.35
C SER A 184 -19.31 41.08 0.79
N GLY A 185 -18.09 41.34 1.28
CA GLY A 185 -17.80 42.47 2.16
C GLY A 185 -16.31 42.56 2.53
N GLU A 186 -15.64 43.59 2.00
CA GLU A 186 -14.23 43.99 2.15
C GLU A 186 -13.68 44.14 3.59
N GLY A 187 -12.37 43.88 3.73
CA GLY A 187 -11.46 44.77 4.48
C GLY A 187 -10.76 44.22 5.75
N ASN A 188 -9.45 44.46 5.82
CA ASN A 188 -8.50 44.41 6.96
C ASN A 188 -7.80 43.09 7.34
N GLU A 189 -6.48 43.03 7.08
CA GLU A 189 -5.45 42.43 7.96
C GLU A 189 -5.40 43.22 9.30
N PRO A 190 -4.99 42.65 10.47
CA PRO A 190 -3.77 41.85 10.65
C PRO A 190 -3.83 40.66 11.65
N ASP A 191 -2.77 39.86 11.63
CA ASP A 191 -2.26 38.97 12.70
C ASP A 191 -3.25 38.05 13.44
N THR A 192 -3.22 36.75 13.15
CA THR A 192 -3.36 35.72 14.19
C THR A 192 -2.82 34.37 13.74
N SER A 193 -1.81 33.91 14.47
CA SER A 193 -1.28 32.54 14.59
C SER A 193 -2.16 31.40 14.04
N LEU A 194 -1.63 30.69 13.04
CA LEU A 194 -2.13 29.37 12.65
C LEU A 194 -1.95 28.36 13.81
N PRO A 195 -2.93 27.49 14.09
CA PRO A 195 -2.81 26.49 15.14
C PRO A 195 -1.83 25.37 14.75
N SER A 196 -0.95 25.06 15.69
CA SER A 196 0.04 23.98 15.63
C SER A 196 -0.61 22.63 15.30
N VAL A 197 -0.13 21.98 14.24
CA VAL A 197 -0.48 20.59 13.88
C VAL A 197 -0.17 19.65 15.06
N PRO A 198 -1.08 18.72 15.43
CA PRO A 198 -0.86 17.81 16.55
C PRO A 198 0.33 16.87 16.28
N GLN A 199 1.33 16.91 17.17
CA GLN A 199 2.49 16.02 17.12
C GLN A 199 2.09 14.59 17.47
N THR A 200 2.45 13.65 16.61
CA THR A 200 2.30 12.20 16.83
C THR A 200 3.23 11.69 17.94
N PRO A 201 2.84 10.63 18.67
CA PRO A 201 3.47 10.20 19.93
C PRO A 201 4.94 9.75 19.85
N SER A 202 5.54 9.62 18.66
CA SER A 202 6.95 9.21 18.51
C SER A 202 7.98 10.30 18.88
N LYS A 203 7.58 11.56 19.05
CA LYS A 203 8.52 12.65 19.43
C LYS A 203 8.72 12.85 20.94
N ARG A 204 8.02 12.10 21.80
CA ARG A 204 8.13 12.22 23.28
C ARG A 204 9.32 11.49 23.91
N LYS A 205 10.11 10.70 23.16
CA LYS A 205 11.24 9.91 23.73
C LYS A 205 12.65 10.43 23.42
N ALA A 206 12.80 11.56 22.72
CA ALA A 206 14.13 12.08 22.35
C ALA A 206 14.65 13.23 23.27
N SER A 207 13.86 13.72 24.22
CA SER A 207 14.30 14.78 25.15
C SER A 207 14.92 14.21 26.43
N ARG A 208 15.93 13.33 26.31
CA ARG A 208 16.79 13.00 27.45
C ARG A 208 18.16 12.50 26.99
N LYS A 209 19.02 13.43 26.54
CA LYS A 209 20.47 13.18 26.57
C LYS A 209 21.22 14.50 26.81
N LYS A 210 21.94 14.53 27.94
CA LYS A 210 22.75 15.63 28.46
C LYS A 210 23.86 16.04 27.48
N PRO A 211 24.26 17.33 27.42
CA PRO A 211 25.54 17.72 26.87
C PRO A 211 26.66 17.42 27.88
N ASN A 212 27.67 16.66 27.46
CA ASN A 212 28.94 16.53 28.17
C ASN A 212 29.94 17.43 27.44
N LYS A 213 30.44 18.48 28.10
CA LYS A 213 31.46 19.39 27.57
C LYS A 213 32.74 19.27 28.39
N ALA A 214 33.80 19.01 27.64
CA ALA A 214 35.23 18.97 27.91
C ALA A 214 35.79 19.73 29.12
N SER A 215 36.82 19.13 29.73
CA SER A 215 38.06 19.82 30.11
C SER A 215 39.13 18.78 30.44
N ASP A 216 40.03 18.55 29.49
CA ASP A 216 41.29 17.82 29.71
C ASP A 216 42.43 18.82 29.43
N LYS A 217 43.07 19.28 30.51
CA LYS A 217 44.35 19.98 30.59
C LYS A 217 44.87 19.77 32.02
N VAL A 218 46.20 19.73 32.15
CA VAL A 218 47.03 19.46 33.36
C VAL A 218 47.36 17.96 33.45
N ASN A 219 48.61 17.47 33.35
CA ASN A 219 49.96 18.03 33.48
C ASN A 219 50.87 17.49 32.37
#